data_AF-A0AAE3AJQ2-F1
#
_entry.id   AF-A0AAE3AJQ2-F1
#
_cell.length_a   1.000
_cell.length_b   1.000
_cell.length_c   1.000
_cell.angle_alpha   90.00
_cell.angle_beta   90.00
_cell.angle_gamma   90.00
#
_symmetry.space_group_name_H-M   'P 1'
#
loop_
_entity.id
_entity.type
_entity.pdbx_description
1 polymer ?
#
loop_
_entity_poly.entity_id
_entity_poly.type
_entity_poly.pdbx_seq_one_letter_code
_entity_poly.pdbx_strand_id
1 'polypeptide(L)'
;NGKTYHYKFYSLSAIIAVGYRINSGRATQFRQWATKVLDTFTKQGYVLDKSRLINGQIFDEDYFDHLISEIQEIRASERRFYQKITDIYATAVDYSLDSQTTKDFFATVQNKMHYAVHGGTAAEVIMARADHTKEHMGLTSWKNAPDGKIVKADVSVAKNYLSMDEMQELNEIVTMYLDYATRQARRHIPMTMADWASKLDAFLQFNDAEILQNKGKVTAAIAKAFAESEFEQYRVIQDHLYQSDFDRLVASTEQKN
;
A
#
# COMPACT_ATOMS: atom_id res chain seq x y z
N ASN A 1 -16.59 28.94 4.58
CA ASN A 1 -17.82 28.10 4.68
C ASN A 1 -18.02 27.68 6.14
N GLY A 2 -18.75 28.48 6.93
CA GLY A 2 -18.97 28.27 8.37
C GLY A 2 -19.76 27.00 8.70
N LYS A 3 -19.09 25.85 8.66
CA LYS A 3 -19.65 24.56 9.08
C LYS A 3 -19.49 24.43 10.60
N THR A 4 -20.61 24.41 11.31
CA THR A 4 -20.67 24.08 12.74
C THR A 4 -20.50 22.57 12.90
N TYR A 5 -19.41 22.12 13.50
CA TYR A 5 -19.21 20.71 13.81
C TYR A 5 -19.87 20.38 15.16
N HIS A 6 -20.88 19.50 15.15
CA HIS A 6 -21.48 18.99 16.38
C HIS A 6 -20.59 17.89 16.97
N TYR A 7 -19.73 18.27 17.92
CA TYR A 7 -18.97 17.30 18.71
C TYR A 7 -19.85 16.72 19.81
N LYS A 8 -19.91 15.39 19.91
CA LYS A 8 -20.50 14.72 21.08
C LYS A 8 -19.49 14.79 22.22
N PHE A 9 -19.80 15.58 23.24
CA PHE A 9 -19.03 15.59 24.48
C PHE A 9 -19.49 14.44 25.37
N TYR A 10 -18.56 13.58 25.76
CA TYR A 10 -18.82 12.50 26.71
C TYR A 10 -18.17 12.85 28.05
N SER A 11 -18.86 12.52 29.15
CA SER A 11 -18.28 12.71 30.47
C SER A 11 -17.08 11.78 30.66
N LEU A 12 -16.09 12.22 31.44
CA LEU A 12 -14.92 11.42 31.76
C LEU A 12 -15.32 10.06 32.39
N SER A 13 -16.33 10.07 33.25
CA SER A 13 -16.87 8.85 33.87
C SER A 13 -17.42 7.87 32.83
N ALA A 14 -18.09 8.35 31.79
CA ALA A 14 -18.56 7.50 30.70
C ALA A 14 -17.38 6.91 29.90
N ILE A 15 -16.36 7.71 29.60
CA ILE A 15 -15.16 7.27 28.89
C ILE A 15 -14.42 6.20 29.70
N ILE A 16 -14.19 6.42 31.00
CA ILE A 16 -13.57 5.45 31.90
C ILE A 16 -14.43 4.18 31.97
N ALA A 17 -15.74 4.31 32.19
CA ALA A 17 -16.63 3.16 32.32
C ALA A 17 -16.60 2.28 31.05
N VAL A 18 -16.67 2.89 29.87
CA VAL A 18 -16.58 2.17 28.60
C VAL A 18 -15.19 1.56 28.43
N GLY A 19 -14.13 2.35 28.60
CA GLY A 19 -12.75 1.95 28.38
C GLY A 19 -12.27 0.78 29.27
N TYR A 20 -12.85 0.60 30.45
CA TYR A 20 -12.54 -0.54 31.33
C TYR A 20 -13.53 -1.72 31.18
N ARG A 21 -14.75 -1.52 30.70
CA ARG A 21 -15.79 -2.57 30.64
C ARG A 21 -15.90 -3.27 29.29
N ILE A 22 -15.58 -2.61 28.17
CA ILE A 22 -15.72 -3.22 26.86
C ILE A 22 -14.45 -3.99 26.47
N ASN A 23 -14.61 -5.11 25.78
CA ASN A 23 -13.50 -5.88 25.25
C ASN A 23 -13.25 -5.50 23.79
N SER A 24 -12.59 -4.36 23.57
CA SER A 24 -12.22 -3.88 22.23
C SER A 24 -10.75 -3.44 22.17
N GLY A 25 -10.17 -3.41 20.96
CA GLY A 25 -8.80 -2.94 20.76
C GLY A 25 -8.57 -1.52 21.31
N ARG A 26 -9.52 -0.59 21.06
CA ARG A 26 -9.48 0.77 21.62
C ARG A 26 -9.56 0.79 23.15
N ALA A 27 -10.36 -0.09 23.76
CA ALA A 27 -10.41 -0.21 25.21
C ALA A 27 -9.11 -0.79 25.79
N THR A 28 -8.45 -1.69 25.08
CA THR A 28 -7.10 -2.17 25.44
C THR A 28 -6.07 -1.06 25.37
N GLN A 29 -6.05 -0.27 24.29
CA GLN A 29 -5.17 0.91 24.17
C GLN A 29 -5.42 1.93 25.28
N PHE A 30 -6.70 2.22 25.58
CA PHE A 30 -7.06 3.10 26.69
C PHE A 30 -6.54 2.58 28.03
N ARG A 31 -6.69 1.28 28.32
CA ARG A 31 -6.18 0.68 29.56
C ARG A 31 -4.66 0.72 29.64
N GLN A 32 -3.96 0.46 28.54
CA GLN A 32 -2.49 0.58 28.48
C GLN A 32 -2.05 2.03 28.77
N TRP A 33 -2.68 3.00 28.10
CA TRP A 33 -2.43 4.42 28.32
C TRP A 33 -2.72 4.83 29.77
N ALA A 34 -3.90 4.47 30.30
CA ALA A 34 -4.31 4.81 31.66
C ALA A 34 -3.38 4.18 32.70
N THR A 35 -2.95 2.94 32.48
CA THR A 35 -1.97 2.26 33.35
C THR A 35 -0.65 3.01 33.36
N LYS A 36 -0.15 3.45 32.20
CA LYS A 36 1.09 4.25 32.10
C LYS A 36 0.98 5.59 32.83
N VAL A 37 -0.16 6.27 32.68
CA VAL A 37 -0.45 7.54 33.37
C VAL A 37 -0.48 7.32 34.89
N LEU A 38 -1.20 6.30 35.36
CA LEU A 38 -1.31 5.98 36.79
C LEU A 38 0.04 5.56 37.39
N ASP A 39 0.82 4.75 36.70
CA ASP A 39 2.17 4.35 37.13
C ASP A 39 3.10 5.57 37.28
N THR A 40 3.07 6.48 36.29
CA THR A 40 3.84 7.73 36.33
C THR A 40 3.41 8.59 37.51
N PHE A 41 2.11 8.80 37.68
CA PHE A 41 1.56 9.56 38.80
C PHE A 41 1.95 8.96 40.14
N THR A 42 1.86 7.63 40.29
CA THR A 42 2.16 6.94 41.55
C THR A 42 3.64 7.07 41.92
N LYS A 43 4.54 7.08 40.93
CA LYS A 43 5.98 7.23 41.14
C LYS A 43 6.43 8.67 41.37
N GLN A 44 5.84 9.64 40.67
CA GLN A 44 6.33 11.02 40.63
C GLN A 44 5.45 12.02 41.40
N GLY A 45 4.21 11.65 41.72
CA GLY A 45 3.20 12.52 42.33
C GLY A 45 2.49 13.46 41.33
N TYR A 46 2.87 13.44 40.05
CA TYR A 46 2.25 14.23 38.98
C TYR A 46 2.39 13.53 37.63
N VAL A 47 1.59 13.95 36.65
CA VAL A 47 1.73 13.55 35.24
C VAL A 47 1.80 14.81 34.41
N LEU A 48 2.86 14.94 33.61
CA LEU A 48 3.11 16.10 32.78
C LEU A 48 3.16 15.70 31.31
N ASP A 49 2.16 16.12 30.54
CA ASP A 49 2.18 16.03 29.09
C ASP A 49 2.89 17.27 28.53
N LYS A 50 4.23 17.21 28.49
CA LYS A 50 5.10 18.35 28.10
C LYS A 50 4.74 18.88 26.71
N SER A 51 4.45 17.99 25.76
CA SER A 51 4.08 18.38 24.39
C SER A 51 2.78 19.17 24.38
N ARG A 52 1.72 18.69 25.06
CA ARG A 52 0.46 19.46 25.16
C ARG A 52 0.61 20.77 25.95
N LEU A 53 1.55 20.84 26.89
CA LEU A 53 1.82 22.06 27.66
C LEU A 53 2.50 23.15 26.84
N ILE A 54 3.43 22.77 25.96
CA ILE A 54 4.11 23.71 25.08
C ILE A 54 3.17 24.14 23.94
N ASN A 55 2.40 23.20 23.39
CA ASN A 55 1.70 23.39 22.11
C ASN A 55 0.18 23.58 22.26
N GLY A 56 -0.37 23.45 23.47
CA GLY A 56 -1.79 23.61 23.80
C GLY A 56 -2.71 22.46 23.34
N GLN A 57 -2.31 21.70 22.32
CA GLN A 57 -3.07 20.58 21.73
C GLN A 57 -2.17 19.36 21.49
N ILE A 58 -2.79 18.19 21.27
CA ILE A 58 -2.06 16.94 20.97
C ILE A 58 -1.47 16.98 19.56
N PHE A 59 -2.17 17.65 18.63
CA PHE A 59 -1.75 17.85 17.25
C PHE A 59 -1.63 19.35 17.02
N ASP A 60 -0.41 19.82 16.90
CA ASP A 60 -0.02 21.21 16.69
C ASP A 60 0.46 21.43 15.25
N GLU A 61 0.84 22.67 14.93
CA GLU A 61 1.36 23.01 13.59
C GLU A 61 2.60 22.16 13.26
N ASP A 62 3.52 21.99 14.22
CA ASP A 62 4.74 21.19 14.05
C ASP A 62 4.44 19.71 13.68
N TYR A 63 3.44 19.09 14.30
CA TYR A 63 3.01 17.74 13.94
C TYR A 63 2.55 17.65 12.48
N PHE A 64 1.73 18.60 12.02
CA PHE A 64 1.22 18.57 10.64
C PHE A 64 2.28 18.95 9.62
N ASP A 65 3.22 19.84 9.95
CA ASP A 65 4.37 20.15 9.11
C ASP A 65 5.27 18.92 8.95
N HIS A 66 5.54 18.20 10.04
CA HIS A 66 6.29 16.95 9.99
C HIS A 66 5.57 15.88 9.14
N LEU A 67 4.25 15.73 9.33
CA LEU A 67 3.43 14.79 8.55
C LEU A 67 3.45 15.14 7.05
N ILE A 68 3.43 16.43 6.68
CA ILE A 68 3.56 16.88 5.30
C ILE A 68 4.93 16.49 4.74
N SER A 69 6.02 16.70 5.49
CA SER A 69 7.36 16.28 5.07
C SER A 69 7.46 14.77 4.88
N GLU A 70 6.87 13.97 5.77
CA GLU A 70 6.83 12.50 5.63
C GLU A 70 6.09 12.07 4.35
N ILE A 71 4.95 12.69 4.05
CA ILE A 71 4.21 12.41 2.80
C ILE A 71 5.01 12.83 1.55
N GLN A 72 5.80 13.91 1.63
CA GLN A 72 6.70 14.33 0.55
C GLN A 72 7.82 13.32 0.29
N GLU A 73 8.44 12.80 1.35
CA GLU A 73 9.44 11.71 1.26
C GLU A 73 8.84 10.45 0.61
N ILE A 74 7.63 10.06 1.01
CA ILE A 74 6.92 8.92 0.40
C ILE A 74 6.71 9.16 -1.10
N ARG A 75 6.30 10.38 -1.49
CA ARG A 75 6.11 10.77 -2.89
C ARG A 75 7.41 10.67 -3.69
N ALA A 76 8.50 11.20 -3.14
CA ALA A 76 9.81 11.23 -3.79
C ALA A 76 10.45 9.83 -3.93
N SER A 77 10.06 8.87 -3.08
CA SER A 77 10.64 7.52 -3.13
C SER A 77 10.37 6.79 -4.46
N GLU A 78 11.32 5.97 -4.90
CA GLU A 78 11.15 5.05 -6.05
C GLU A 78 10.45 3.75 -5.67
N ARG A 79 9.84 3.69 -4.48
CA ARG A 79 9.16 2.49 -3.97
C ARG A 79 7.96 2.13 -4.84
N ARG A 80 7.58 0.84 -4.76
CA ARG A 80 6.43 0.32 -5.51
C ARG A 80 5.15 1.06 -5.10
N PHE A 81 4.21 1.17 -6.04
CA PHE A 81 2.93 1.86 -5.90
C PHE A 81 2.19 1.55 -4.59
N TYR A 82 1.91 0.26 -4.35
CA TYR A 82 1.22 -0.17 -3.13
C TYR A 82 2.05 0.04 -1.85
N GLN A 83 3.38 0.08 -1.94
CA GLN A 83 4.22 0.39 -0.78
C GLN A 83 4.04 1.84 -0.34
N LYS A 84 3.91 2.79 -1.28
CA LYS A 84 3.59 4.18 -0.94
C LYS A 84 2.26 4.30 -0.22
N ILE A 85 1.25 3.54 -0.63
CA ILE A 85 -0.06 3.49 0.05
C ILE A 85 0.07 2.93 1.46
N THR A 86 0.86 1.88 1.67
CA THR A 86 1.11 1.33 3.01
C THR A 86 1.94 2.27 3.88
N ASP A 87 2.86 3.04 3.29
CA ASP A 87 3.65 4.04 4.01
C ASP A 87 2.75 5.19 4.48
N ILE A 88 1.81 5.67 3.65
CA ILE A 88 0.78 6.64 4.08
C ILE A 88 -0.06 6.06 5.22
N TYR A 89 -0.50 4.80 5.11
CA TYR A 89 -1.28 4.15 6.17
C TYR A 89 -0.51 4.11 7.50
N ALA A 90 0.81 3.94 7.45
CA ALA A 90 1.66 3.94 8.64
C ALA A 90 1.76 5.30 9.35
N THR A 91 1.42 6.40 8.67
CA THR A 91 1.32 7.75 9.27
C THR A 91 0.10 7.93 10.18
N ALA A 92 -0.76 6.90 10.32
CA ALA A 92 -1.94 6.97 11.18
C ALA A 92 -1.58 7.28 12.64
N VAL A 93 -2.38 8.12 13.29
CA VAL A 93 -2.18 8.49 14.70
C VAL A 93 -2.28 7.31 15.66
N ASP A 94 -3.02 6.26 15.29
CA ASP A 94 -3.20 5.04 16.05
C ASP A 94 -2.52 3.83 15.40
N TYR A 95 -1.55 4.05 14.51
CA TYR A 95 -0.87 2.98 13.78
C TYR A 95 -0.33 1.88 14.72
N SER A 96 -0.62 0.63 14.34
CA SER A 96 -0.13 -0.54 15.04
C SER A 96 0.11 -1.67 14.05
N LEU A 97 1.36 -2.09 13.93
CA LEU A 97 1.79 -3.20 13.07
C LEU A 97 1.10 -4.52 13.43
N ASP A 98 0.89 -4.76 14.73
CA ASP A 98 0.32 -6.01 15.23
C ASP A 98 -1.21 -6.09 15.10
N SER A 99 -1.86 -4.96 14.81
CA SER A 99 -3.33 -4.90 14.72
C SER A 99 -3.87 -5.72 13.56
N GLN A 100 -5.04 -6.32 13.75
CA GLN A 100 -5.73 -7.05 12.68
C GLN A 100 -6.05 -6.13 11.49
N THR A 101 -6.43 -4.88 11.75
CA THR A 101 -6.69 -3.86 10.72
C THR A 101 -5.49 -3.68 9.79
N THR A 102 -4.27 -3.58 10.34
CA THR A 102 -3.05 -3.43 9.52
C THR A 102 -2.76 -4.68 8.70
N LYS A 103 -2.91 -5.86 9.30
CA LYS A 103 -2.73 -7.15 8.60
C LYS A 103 -3.71 -7.28 7.44
N ASP A 104 -4.97 -6.95 7.66
CA ASP A 104 -6.03 -6.98 6.64
C ASP A 104 -5.78 -5.93 5.55
N PHE A 105 -5.36 -4.71 5.93
CA PHE A 105 -5.04 -3.65 4.99
C PHE A 105 -3.87 -4.05 4.08
N PHE A 106 -2.76 -4.52 4.65
CA PHE A 106 -1.58 -4.95 3.87
C PHE A 106 -1.87 -6.18 3.01
N ALA A 107 -2.72 -7.11 3.48
CA ALA A 107 -3.13 -8.27 2.70
C ALA A 107 -4.02 -7.92 1.50
N THR A 108 -4.78 -6.82 1.57
CA THR A 108 -5.80 -6.48 0.56
C THR A 108 -5.42 -5.33 -0.36
N VAL A 109 -4.56 -4.41 0.07
CA VAL A 109 -4.22 -3.19 -0.69
C VAL A 109 -3.74 -3.48 -2.10
N GLN A 110 -2.87 -4.48 -2.28
CA GLN A 110 -2.37 -4.85 -3.60
C GLN A 110 -3.50 -5.31 -4.52
N ASN A 111 -4.38 -6.20 -4.05
CA ASN A 111 -5.49 -6.70 -4.84
C ASN A 111 -6.52 -5.61 -5.13
N LYS A 112 -6.76 -4.68 -4.21
CA LYS A 112 -7.63 -3.52 -4.46
C LYS A 112 -7.10 -2.65 -5.59
N MET A 113 -5.79 -2.36 -5.60
CA MET A 113 -5.17 -1.55 -6.66
C MET A 113 -5.20 -2.25 -8.02
N HIS A 114 -4.89 -3.55 -8.06
CA HIS A 114 -4.99 -4.35 -9.29
C HIS A 114 -6.44 -4.37 -9.81
N TYR A 115 -7.39 -4.68 -8.94
CA TYR A 115 -8.79 -4.79 -9.34
C TYR A 115 -9.34 -3.44 -9.84
N ALA A 116 -8.93 -2.33 -9.23
CA ALA A 116 -9.34 -0.99 -9.62
C ALA A 116 -8.96 -0.62 -11.06
N VAL A 117 -7.81 -1.10 -11.55
CA VAL A 117 -7.28 -0.71 -12.87
C VAL A 117 -7.68 -1.68 -13.98
N HIS A 118 -7.81 -2.97 -13.68
CA HIS A 118 -7.99 -3.98 -14.74
C HIS A 118 -8.98 -5.09 -14.36
N GLY A 119 -9.84 -4.87 -13.36
CA GLY A 119 -10.98 -5.73 -13.03
C GLY A 119 -10.62 -7.13 -12.50
N GLY A 120 -9.37 -7.34 -12.07
CA GLY A 120 -8.88 -8.63 -11.58
C GLY A 120 -7.89 -8.45 -10.44
N THR A 121 -7.79 -9.44 -9.57
CA THR A 121 -6.72 -9.52 -8.56
C THR A 121 -5.37 -9.80 -9.21
N ALA A 122 -4.27 -9.61 -8.48
CA ALA A 122 -2.92 -9.91 -8.97
C ALA A 122 -2.80 -11.36 -9.47
N ALA A 123 -3.43 -12.31 -8.77
CA ALA A 123 -3.43 -13.72 -9.14
C ALA A 123 -4.23 -13.98 -10.44
N GLU A 124 -5.37 -13.31 -10.61
CA GLU A 124 -6.20 -13.44 -11.81
C GLU A 124 -5.54 -12.85 -13.06
N VAL A 125 -4.80 -11.74 -12.92
CA VAL A 125 -3.99 -11.18 -14.01
C VAL A 125 -2.98 -12.20 -14.51
N ILE A 126 -2.23 -12.80 -13.58
CA ILE A 126 -1.22 -13.80 -13.93
C ILE A 126 -1.86 -14.98 -14.65
N MET A 127 -2.98 -15.52 -14.13
CA MET A 127 -3.70 -16.62 -14.79
C MET A 127 -4.20 -16.26 -16.19
N ALA A 128 -4.61 -15.00 -16.40
CA ALA A 128 -5.17 -14.56 -17.66
C ALA A 128 -4.10 -14.23 -18.72
N ARG A 129 -2.89 -13.85 -18.28
CA ARG A 129 -1.89 -13.23 -19.16
C ARG A 129 -0.60 -14.02 -19.32
N ALA A 130 -0.20 -14.83 -18.34
CA ALA A 130 0.98 -15.69 -18.47
C ALA A 130 0.70 -16.77 -19.51
N ASP A 131 1.43 -16.71 -20.63
CA ASP A 131 1.23 -17.58 -21.79
C ASP A 131 2.53 -17.77 -22.54
N HIS A 132 3.12 -18.96 -22.46
CA HIS A 132 4.40 -19.31 -23.08
C HIS A 132 4.40 -19.24 -24.62
N THR A 133 3.22 -19.16 -25.25
CA THR A 133 3.11 -19.04 -26.71
C THR A 133 3.23 -17.60 -27.20
N LYS A 134 3.11 -16.62 -26.28
CA LYS A 134 3.27 -15.20 -26.58
C LYS A 134 4.72 -14.76 -26.49
N GLU A 135 5.04 -13.69 -27.20
CA GLU A 135 6.30 -12.97 -27.03
C GLU A 135 6.48 -12.59 -25.56
N HIS A 136 7.68 -12.83 -25.01
CA HIS A 136 8.00 -12.56 -23.61
C HIS A 136 7.02 -13.18 -22.60
N MET A 137 6.34 -14.27 -22.96
CA MET A 137 5.25 -14.88 -22.18
C MET A 137 4.06 -13.96 -21.86
N GLY A 138 3.90 -12.86 -22.60
CA GLY A 138 2.94 -11.81 -22.28
C GLY A 138 3.42 -10.83 -21.20
N LEU A 139 4.69 -10.91 -20.75
CA LEU A 139 5.27 -9.85 -19.92
C LEU A 139 5.50 -8.59 -20.76
N THR A 140 5.20 -7.45 -20.17
CA THR A 140 5.46 -6.11 -20.72
C THR A 140 6.68 -5.45 -20.05
N SER A 141 7.07 -5.93 -18.87
CA SER A 141 8.26 -5.48 -18.14
C SER A 141 8.82 -6.59 -17.25
N TRP A 142 10.14 -6.63 -17.06
CA TRP A 142 10.83 -7.53 -16.13
C TRP A 142 12.18 -6.92 -15.78
N LYS A 143 12.91 -7.53 -14.83
CA LYS A 143 14.13 -6.92 -14.27
C LYS A 143 15.19 -6.56 -15.32
N ASN A 144 15.34 -7.39 -16.35
CA ASN A 144 16.36 -7.22 -17.38
C ASN A 144 15.76 -6.78 -18.73
N ALA A 145 14.54 -6.26 -18.74
CA ALA A 145 13.90 -5.79 -19.98
C ALA A 145 14.66 -4.62 -20.63
N PRO A 146 14.58 -4.44 -21.97
CA PRO A 146 13.89 -5.33 -22.92
C PRO A 146 14.78 -6.47 -23.44
N ASP A 147 16.10 -6.39 -23.28
CA ASP A 147 17.05 -7.28 -23.97
C ASP A 147 17.49 -8.52 -23.18
N GLY A 148 17.31 -8.51 -21.86
CA GLY A 148 17.77 -9.58 -20.98
C GLY A 148 16.75 -10.69 -20.80
N LYS A 149 17.22 -11.87 -20.39
CA LYS A 149 16.37 -13.04 -20.14
C LYS A 149 15.34 -12.77 -19.04
N ILE A 150 14.13 -13.27 -19.25
CA ILE A 150 13.11 -13.46 -18.22
C ILE A 150 13.59 -14.58 -17.30
N VAL A 151 13.49 -14.35 -16.00
CA VAL A 151 13.75 -15.39 -14.99
C VAL A 151 12.47 -15.77 -14.26
N LYS A 152 12.48 -16.94 -13.64
CA LYS A 152 11.35 -17.49 -12.88
C LYS A 152 10.78 -16.54 -11.82
N ALA A 153 11.61 -15.67 -11.25
CA ALA A 153 11.16 -14.67 -10.27
C ALA A 153 10.29 -13.56 -10.90
N ASP A 154 10.44 -13.28 -12.20
CA ASP A 154 9.70 -12.23 -12.91
C ASP A 154 8.26 -12.66 -13.22
N VAL A 155 8.04 -13.94 -13.51
CA VAL A 155 6.72 -14.44 -13.98
C VAL A 155 5.67 -14.51 -12.87
N SER A 156 6.10 -14.45 -11.61
CA SER A 156 5.17 -14.45 -10.45
C SER A 156 4.71 -13.04 -10.06
N VAL A 157 5.16 -12.00 -10.78
CA VAL A 157 4.89 -10.61 -10.45
C VAL A 157 3.81 -10.07 -11.38
N ALA A 158 2.58 -9.90 -10.89
CA ALA A 158 1.45 -9.43 -11.71
C ALA A 158 1.70 -8.10 -12.43
N LYS A 159 2.46 -7.18 -11.80
CA LYS A 159 2.88 -5.90 -12.40
C LYS A 159 3.57 -6.08 -13.76
N ASN A 160 4.33 -7.15 -13.91
CA ASN A 160 5.11 -7.43 -15.11
C ASN A 160 4.24 -7.77 -16.33
N TYR A 161 2.94 -8.01 -16.13
CA TYR A 161 1.95 -8.30 -17.17
C TYR A 161 1.03 -7.11 -17.47
N LEU A 162 1.26 -5.95 -16.86
CA LEU A 162 0.40 -4.78 -17.03
C LEU A 162 0.77 -3.98 -18.27
N SER A 163 -0.22 -3.49 -19.01
CA SER A 163 0.03 -2.59 -20.14
C SER A 163 0.61 -1.25 -19.67
N MET A 164 1.16 -0.47 -20.60
CA MET A 164 1.64 0.88 -20.29
C MET A 164 0.50 1.77 -19.75
N ASP A 165 -0.70 1.65 -20.31
CA ASP A 165 -1.88 2.41 -19.87
C ASP A 165 -2.31 2.02 -18.45
N GLU A 166 -2.37 0.72 -18.13
CA GLU A 166 -2.70 0.24 -16.79
C GLU A 166 -1.65 0.68 -15.76
N MET A 167 -0.38 0.67 -16.17
CA MET A 167 0.72 1.17 -15.35
C MET A 167 0.61 2.67 -15.10
N GLN A 168 0.20 3.45 -16.10
CA GLN A 168 -0.04 4.88 -15.96
C GLN A 168 -1.23 5.14 -15.03
N GLU A 169 -2.33 4.42 -15.20
CA GLU A 169 -3.52 4.55 -14.36
C GLU A 169 -3.22 4.22 -12.88
N LEU A 170 -2.46 3.14 -12.62
CA LEU A 170 -1.97 2.83 -11.26
C LEU A 170 -1.15 3.98 -10.67
N ASN A 171 -0.29 4.62 -11.46
CA ASN A 171 0.51 5.77 -11.02
C ASN A 171 -0.36 6.97 -10.67
N GLU A 172 -1.37 7.25 -11.49
CA GLU A 172 -2.30 8.35 -11.31
C GLU A 172 -3.11 8.18 -10.03
N ILE A 173 -3.68 6.98 -9.80
CA ILE A 173 -4.42 6.65 -8.57
C ILE A 173 -3.55 6.88 -7.32
N VAL A 174 -2.31 6.39 -7.32
CA VAL A 174 -1.39 6.55 -6.18
C VAL A 174 -1.05 8.02 -5.94
N THR A 175 -0.80 8.77 -7.01
CA THR A 175 -0.47 10.21 -6.94
C THR A 175 -1.63 11.00 -6.35
N MET A 176 -2.85 10.76 -6.84
CA MET A 176 -4.05 11.40 -6.32
C MET A 176 -4.33 11.01 -4.86
N TYR A 177 -4.04 9.77 -4.46
CA TYR A 177 -4.18 9.36 -3.06
C TYR A 177 -3.14 10.05 -2.14
N LEU A 178 -1.90 10.25 -2.62
CA LEU A 178 -0.89 11.06 -1.94
C LEU A 178 -1.28 12.55 -1.84
N ASP A 179 -1.93 13.10 -2.88
CA ASP A 179 -2.49 14.46 -2.84
C ASP A 179 -3.62 14.56 -1.81
N TYR A 180 -4.49 13.55 -1.75
CA TYR A 180 -5.53 13.45 -0.73
C TYR A 180 -4.94 13.44 0.67
N ALA A 181 -3.86 12.66 0.90
CA ALA A 181 -3.17 12.59 2.17
C ALA A 181 -2.57 13.95 2.58
N THR A 182 -1.82 14.58 1.66
CA THR A 182 -1.26 15.93 1.85
C THR A 182 -2.35 16.94 2.21
N ARG A 183 -3.53 16.85 1.56
CA ARG A 183 -4.66 17.73 1.84
C ARG A 183 -5.25 17.53 3.23
N GLN A 184 -5.30 16.30 3.75
CA GLN A 184 -5.76 16.08 5.13
C GLN A 184 -4.79 16.70 6.12
N ALA A 185 -3.48 16.50 5.92
CA ALA A 185 -2.44 17.08 6.77
C ALA A 185 -2.50 18.62 6.78
N ARG A 186 -2.56 19.27 5.60
CA ARG A 186 -2.71 20.75 5.49
C ARG A 186 -3.96 21.29 6.17
N ARG A 187 -5.02 20.49 6.21
CA ARG A 187 -6.29 20.87 6.87
C ARG A 187 -6.29 20.57 8.37
N HIS A 188 -5.18 20.12 8.92
CA HIS A 188 -5.03 19.74 10.31
C HIS A 188 -6.03 18.64 10.71
N ILE A 189 -6.26 17.68 9.80
CA ILE A 189 -7.15 16.54 10.02
C ILE A 189 -6.28 15.31 10.30
N PRO A 190 -6.20 14.85 11.57
CA PRO A 190 -5.48 13.62 11.89
C PRO A 190 -6.25 12.41 11.34
N MET A 191 -5.51 11.41 10.87
CA MET A 191 -6.07 10.21 10.25
C MET A 191 -5.77 8.98 11.12
N THR A 192 -6.79 8.15 11.39
CA THR A 192 -6.60 6.82 12.00
C THR A 192 -6.39 5.75 10.94
N MET A 193 -5.94 4.56 11.35
CA MET A 193 -5.86 3.37 10.50
C MET A 193 -7.20 3.06 9.82
N ALA A 194 -8.30 3.19 10.57
CA ALA A 194 -9.65 2.98 10.05
C ALA A 194 -10.05 4.07 9.02
N ASP A 195 -9.64 5.31 9.26
CA ASP A 195 -9.87 6.39 8.31
C ASP A 195 -9.11 6.11 7.01
N TRP A 196 -7.82 5.78 7.05
CA TRP A 196 -7.05 5.46 5.83
C TRP A 196 -7.64 4.27 5.06
N ALA A 197 -8.01 3.19 5.75
CA ALA A 197 -8.61 2.03 5.10
C ALA A 197 -9.93 2.40 4.39
N SER A 198 -10.84 3.10 5.09
CA SER A 198 -12.13 3.50 4.52
C SER A 198 -12.00 4.56 3.43
N LYS A 199 -11.02 5.47 3.54
CA LYS A 199 -10.76 6.50 2.53
C LYS A 199 -10.14 5.93 1.28
N LEU A 200 -9.29 4.90 1.37
CA LEU A 200 -8.81 4.20 0.18
C LEU A 200 -9.99 3.59 -0.60
N ASP A 201 -10.91 2.91 0.10
CA ASP A 201 -12.07 2.28 -0.55
C ASP A 201 -13.00 3.32 -1.21
N ALA A 202 -13.31 4.40 -0.49
CA ALA A 202 -14.10 5.49 -1.03
C ALA A 202 -13.39 6.22 -2.18
N PHE A 203 -12.06 6.33 -2.12
CA PHE A 203 -11.24 6.95 -3.15
C PHE A 203 -11.27 6.13 -4.44
N LEU A 204 -11.08 4.81 -4.36
CA LEU A 204 -11.20 3.93 -5.52
C LEU A 204 -12.61 4.00 -6.12
N GLN A 205 -13.65 3.92 -5.29
CA GLN A 205 -15.04 4.00 -5.75
C GLN A 205 -15.38 5.32 -6.47
N PHE A 206 -14.85 6.45 -5.98
CA PHE A 206 -15.13 7.76 -6.53
C PHE A 206 -14.44 8.00 -7.88
N ASN A 207 -13.37 7.26 -8.17
CA ASN A 207 -12.67 7.30 -9.46
C ASN A 207 -13.19 6.21 -10.41
N ASP A 208 -14.48 5.86 -10.30
CA ASP A 208 -15.20 4.88 -11.12
C ASP A 208 -14.57 3.47 -11.16
N ALA A 209 -13.67 3.16 -10.22
CA ALA A 209 -13.08 1.85 -10.12
C ALA A 209 -14.05 0.86 -9.46
N GLU A 210 -14.17 -0.34 -10.02
CA GLU A 210 -14.88 -1.41 -9.32
C GLU A 210 -14.12 -1.75 -8.04
N ILE A 211 -14.85 -1.95 -6.93
CA ILE A 211 -14.24 -2.33 -5.66
C ILE A 211 -14.26 -3.86 -5.54
N LEU A 212 -13.10 -4.41 -5.21
CA LEU A 212 -12.98 -5.82 -4.85
C LEU A 212 -13.77 -6.13 -3.56
N GLN A 213 -14.96 -6.75 -3.70
CA GLN A 213 -15.84 -7.12 -2.58
C GLN A 213 -15.50 -8.50 -1.97
N ASN A 214 -14.65 -9.30 -2.62
CA ASN A 214 -14.29 -10.65 -2.19
C ASN A 214 -12.77 -10.90 -2.32
N LYS A 215 -12.29 -12.12 -2.09
CA LYS A 215 -10.84 -12.42 -2.16
C LYS A 215 -10.32 -12.69 -3.59
N GLY A 216 -11.15 -12.50 -4.61
CA GLY A 216 -10.92 -13.02 -5.96
C GLY A 216 -11.23 -14.51 -6.08
N LYS A 217 -11.15 -15.04 -7.29
CA LYS A 217 -11.42 -16.45 -7.62
C LYS A 217 -10.17 -17.33 -7.59
N VAL A 218 -8.98 -16.72 -7.69
CA VAL A 218 -7.70 -17.44 -7.81
C VAL A 218 -6.80 -17.12 -6.63
N THR A 219 -6.15 -18.14 -6.07
CA THR A 219 -5.16 -17.95 -5.00
C THR A 219 -3.78 -17.60 -5.56
N ALA A 220 -2.99 -16.85 -4.80
CA ALA A 220 -1.62 -16.51 -5.18
C ALA A 220 -0.75 -17.75 -5.44
N ALA A 221 -0.95 -18.84 -4.69
CA ALA A 221 -0.21 -20.08 -4.87
C ALA A 221 -0.53 -20.76 -6.21
N ILE A 222 -1.81 -20.79 -6.60
CA ILE A 222 -2.24 -21.34 -7.89
C ILE A 222 -1.67 -20.51 -9.05
N ALA A 223 -1.83 -19.19 -8.98
CA ALA A 223 -1.32 -18.28 -10.02
C ALA A 223 0.21 -18.38 -10.17
N LYS A 224 0.94 -18.47 -9.05
CA LYS A 224 2.38 -18.68 -9.06
C LYS A 224 2.76 -20.00 -9.73
N ALA A 225 2.15 -21.11 -9.32
CA ALA A 225 2.44 -22.42 -9.90
C ALA A 225 2.14 -22.46 -11.41
N PHE A 226 1.03 -21.83 -11.83
CA PHE A 226 0.67 -21.68 -13.24
C PHE A 226 1.73 -20.91 -14.02
N ALA A 227 2.11 -19.70 -13.57
CA ALA A 227 3.11 -18.88 -14.26
C ALA A 227 4.48 -19.56 -14.33
N GLU A 228 4.88 -20.28 -13.27
CA GLU A 228 6.10 -21.06 -13.27
C GLU A 228 6.05 -22.22 -14.27
N SER A 229 4.89 -22.89 -14.42
CA SER A 229 4.68 -23.95 -15.42
C SER A 229 4.75 -23.40 -16.85
N GLU A 230 4.15 -22.24 -17.10
CA GLU A 230 4.28 -21.53 -18.38
C GLU A 230 5.75 -21.15 -18.63
N PHE A 231 6.47 -20.73 -17.60
CA PHE A 231 7.88 -20.32 -17.73
C PHE A 231 8.79 -21.50 -18.09
N GLU A 232 8.57 -22.69 -17.56
CA GLU A 232 9.36 -23.86 -17.92
C GLU A 232 9.23 -24.21 -19.41
N GLN A 233 8.03 -24.02 -20.00
CA GLN A 233 7.80 -24.19 -21.44
C GLN A 233 8.47 -23.07 -22.24
N TYR A 234 8.29 -21.82 -21.80
CA TYR A 234 8.89 -20.67 -22.48
C TYR A 234 10.42 -20.65 -22.40
N ARG A 235 11.03 -21.17 -21.33
CA ARG A 235 12.49 -21.17 -21.15
C ARG A 235 13.19 -21.83 -22.34
N VAL A 236 12.61 -22.91 -22.87
CA VAL A 236 13.15 -23.58 -24.06
C VAL A 236 13.10 -22.67 -25.30
N ILE A 237 11.98 -21.97 -25.49
CA ILE A 237 11.81 -21.00 -26.59
C ILE A 237 12.81 -19.85 -26.44
N GLN A 238 12.91 -19.28 -25.24
CA GLN A 238 13.83 -18.20 -24.93
C GLN A 238 15.29 -18.62 -25.14
N ASP A 239 15.69 -19.80 -24.69
CA ASP A 239 17.08 -20.26 -24.83
C ASP A 239 17.46 -20.49 -26.30
N HIS A 240 16.51 -20.86 -27.17
CA HIS A 240 16.75 -20.97 -28.61
C HIS A 240 16.84 -19.61 -29.32
N LEU A 241 16.05 -18.63 -28.88
CA LEU A 241 15.98 -17.31 -29.52
C LEU A 241 16.98 -16.29 -28.94
N TYR A 242 17.50 -16.54 -27.74
CA TYR A 242 18.34 -15.58 -27.03
C TYR A 242 19.72 -15.45 -27.67
N GLN A 243 20.08 -14.20 -27.99
CA GLN A 243 21.42 -13.83 -28.43
C GLN A 243 22.10 -13.02 -27.32
N SER A 244 23.24 -13.52 -26.84
CA SER A 244 24.07 -12.79 -25.87
C SER A 244 24.75 -11.58 -26.49
N ASP A 245 25.26 -10.67 -25.66
CA ASP A 245 26.05 -9.52 -26.13
C ASP A 245 27.26 -9.96 -26.97
N PHE A 246 27.85 -11.11 -26.63
CA PHE A 246 28.92 -11.71 -27.41
C PHE A 246 28.43 -12.12 -28.81
N ASP A 247 27.30 -12.82 -28.89
CA ASP A 247 26.72 -13.28 -30.16
C ASP A 247 26.36 -12.09 -31.06
N ARG A 248 25.79 -11.03 -30.47
CA ARG A 248 25.48 -9.77 -31.17
C ARG A 248 26.74 -9.08 -31.68
N LEU A 249 27.81 -9.03 -30.87
CA LEU A 249 29.08 -8.41 -31.24
C LEU A 249 29.69 -9.14 -32.44
N VAL A 250 29.77 -10.48 -32.40
CA VAL A 250 30.32 -11.31 -33.49
C VAL A 250 29.55 -11.09 -34.79
N ALA A 251 28.21 -11.16 -34.75
CA ALA A 251 27.36 -10.93 -35.91
C ALA A 251 27.55 -9.52 -36.53
N SER A 252 27.74 -8.50 -35.68
CA SER A 252 27.97 -7.13 -36.14
C SER A 252 29.34 -6.92 -36.81
N THR A 253 30.35 -7.70 -36.41
CA THR A 253 31.68 -7.67 -37.02
C THR A 253 31.74 -8.46 -38.33
N GLU A 254 30.95 -9.52 -38.47
CA GLU A 254 30.85 -10.28 -39.72
C GLU A 254 30.10 -9.53 -40.83
N GLN A 255 29.13 -8.67 -40.49
CA GLN A 255 28.42 -7.83 -41.46
C GLN A 255 29.23 -6.62 -41.98
N LYS A 256 30.38 -6.31 -41.36
CA LYS A 256 31.23 -5.16 -41.74
C LYS A 256 32.43 -5.55 -42.63
N ASN A 257 32.65 -6.83 -42.88
CA ASN A 257 33.65 -7.36 -43.81
C ASN A 257 32.98 -7.87 -45.09
#